data_AF-A0A1W6ALM6-F1
#
_entry.id   AF-A0A1W6ALM6-F1
#
_cell.length_a   1.000
_cell.length_b   1.000
_cell.length_c   1.000
_cell.angle_alpha   90.00
_cell.angle_beta   90.00
_cell.angle_gamma   90.00
#
_symmetry.space_group_name_H-M   'P 1'
#
loop_
_entity.id
_entity.type
_entity.pdbx_description
1 polymer ?
#
loop_
_entity_poly.entity_id
_entity_poly.type
_entity_poly.pdbx_seq_one_letter_code
_entity_poly.pdbx_strand_id
1 'polypeptide(L)'
;KFGHAGAVVPETFGGLSKAIKQVYQELLKSGVIKPEAELDEKLLPALPPSVQEVMKQGEVIVEPLIRTTISDDRGEEPRYVGYAASELCDKGYGIEDVIALLWNKKLPTREESEIIKRIIMISADHGPAVSGAFGSIIAACAGIDLPQAVSAGMTMIGPRFGG
;
A
#
# COMPACT_ATOMS: atom_id res chain seq x y z
N LYS A 1 18.82 50.25 11.48
CA LYS A 1 19.84 49.64 12.37
C LYS A 1 19.24 49.52 13.77
N PHE A 2 18.62 48.37 14.11
CA PHE A 2 17.90 48.17 15.38
C PHE A 2 18.76 48.42 16.65
N GLY A 3 20.09 48.30 16.55
CA GLY A 3 21.00 48.64 17.66
C GLY A 3 20.94 50.11 18.11
N HIS A 4 20.49 51.04 17.27
CA HIS A 4 20.33 52.45 17.65
C HIS A 4 19.00 52.72 18.37
N ALA A 5 18.09 51.74 18.40
CA ALA A 5 16.80 51.79 19.08
C ALA A 5 16.80 51.02 20.42
N GLY A 6 17.98 50.62 20.92
CA GLY A 6 18.12 49.91 22.19
C GLY A 6 18.00 48.38 22.11
N ALA A 7 17.91 47.79 20.90
CA ALA A 7 17.92 46.33 20.74
C ALA A 7 19.35 45.77 20.85
N VAL A 8 19.50 44.63 21.51
CA VAL A 8 20.77 43.87 21.53
C VAL A 8 20.90 43.12 20.21
N VAL A 9 21.68 43.69 19.28
CA VAL A 9 21.87 43.14 17.94
C VAL A 9 23.27 42.54 17.82
N PRO A 10 23.41 41.21 17.66
CA PRO A 10 24.71 40.58 17.44
C PRO A 10 25.23 40.88 16.02
N GLU A 11 26.55 40.80 15.83
CA GLU A 11 27.19 41.06 14.53
C GLU A 11 26.88 39.97 13.48
N THR A 12 26.58 38.74 13.92
CA THR A 12 26.26 37.58 13.07
C THR A 12 25.20 36.70 13.73
N PHE A 13 24.57 35.80 12.97
CA PHE A 13 23.60 34.82 13.49
C PHE A 13 24.22 33.92 14.57
N GLY A 14 25.49 33.52 14.45
CA GLY A 14 26.20 32.75 15.47
C GLY A 14 26.40 33.51 16.79
N GLY A 15 26.38 34.85 16.76
CA GLY A 15 26.43 35.70 17.96
C GLY A 15 25.10 35.80 18.70
N LEU A 16 23.99 35.34 18.09
CA LEU A 16 22.66 35.45 18.68
C LEU A 16 22.52 34.64 19.98
N SER A 17 23.12 33.45 20.04
CA SER A 17 23.14 32.64 21.28
C SER A 17 23.85 33.36 22.43
N LYS A 18 24.93 34.11 22.14
CA LYS A 18 25.67 34.92 23.12
C LYS A 18 24.84 36.12 23.59
N ALA A 19 24.17 36.81 22.67
CA ALA A 19 23.28 37.92 22.98
C ALA A 19 22.08 37.48 23.85
N ILE A 20 21.44 36.35 23.52
CA ILE A 20 20.35 35.76 24.33
C ILE A 20 20.85 35.43 25.74
N LYS A 21 22.01 34.78 25.85
CA LYS A 21 22.61 34.44 27.15
C LYS A 21 22.94 35.68 27.98
N GLN A 22 23.46 36.73 27.35
CA GLN A 22 23.76 38.01 28.02
C GLN A 22 22.50 38.62 28.62
N VAL A 23 21.45 38.81 27.81
CA VAL A 23 20.18 39.40 28.27
C VAL A 23 19.54 38.55 29.37
N TYR A 24 19.56 37.22 29.23
CA TYR A 24 19.06 36.31 30.27
C TYR A 24 19.80 36.50 31.61
N GLN A 25 21.14 36.62 31.59
CA GLN A 25 21.93 36.87 32.80
C GLN A 25 21.67 38.25 33.42
N GLU A 26 21.46 39.29 32.61
CA GLU A 26 21.09 40.63 33.07
C GLU A 26 19.70 40.63 33.75
N LEU A 27 18.74 39.89 33.20
CA LEU A 27 17.38 39.74 33.74
C LEU A 27 17.33 38.86 35.00
N LEU A 28 18.22 37.88 35.13
CA LEU A 28 18.42 37.12 36.37
C LEU A 28 19.00 38.00 37.49
N LYS A 29 20.04 38.80 37.19
CA LYS A 29 20.69 39.69 38.17
C LYS A 29 19.76 40.80 38.66
N SER A 30 18.91 41.33 37.78
CA SER A 30 17.90 42.34 38.12
C SER A 30 16.68 41.77 38.85
N GLY A 31 16.62 40.44 39.05
CA GLY A 31 15.53 39.76 39.78
C GLY A 31 14.20 39.71 39.03
N VAL A 32 14.19 40.11 37.75
CA VAL A 32 13.00 40.08 36.88
C VAL A 32 12.66 38.63 36.51
N ILE A 33 13.68 37.80 36.24
CA ILE A 33 13.52 36.35 36.04
C ILE A 33 13.92 35.64 37.33
N LYS A 34 13.05 34.76 37.82
CA LYS A 34 13.36 33.81 38.89
C LYS A 34 13.51 32.43 38.25
N PRO A 35 14.63 31.71 38.46
CA PRO A 35 14.77 30.36 37.96
C PRO A 35 13.67 29.47 38.57
N GLU A 36 12.80 28.96 37.72
CA GLU A 36 11.93 27.86 38.11
C GLU A 36 12.72 26.55 38.07
N ALA A 37 12.36 25.58 38.91
CA ALA A 37 12.96 24.27 38.85
C ALA A 37 12.69 23.67 37.47
N GLU A 38 13.72 23.09 36.84
CA GLU A 38 13.52 22.32 35.63
C GLU A 38 12.50 21.21 35.91
N LEU A 39 11.46 21.15 35.08
CA LEU A 39 10.51 20.05 35.10
C LEU A 39 11.27 18.75 34.79
N ASP A 40 11.11 17.74 35.64
CA ASP A 40 11.62 16.40 35.33
C ASP A 40 10.99 15.96 34.01
N GLU A 41 11.81 15.77 32.98
CA GLU A 41 11.38 15.38 31.64
C GLU A 41 10.49 14.12 31.66
N LYS A 42 10.63 13.27 32.71
CA LYS A 42 9.78 12.09 32.94
C LYS A 42 8.31 12.41 33.19
N LEU A 43 7.98 13.63 33.58
CA LEU A 43 6.60 14.07 33.84
C LEU A 43 5.88 14.53 32.56
N LEU A 44 6.62 14.72 31.46
CA LEU A 44 6.03 15.11 30.18
C LEU A 44 5.37 13.88 29.51
N PRO A 45 4.08 13.94 29.14
CA PRO A 45 3.45 12.85 28.43
C PRO A 45 4.03 12.70 27.02
N ALA A 46 4.42 11.48 26.66
CA ALA A 46 4.83 11.14 25.30
C ALA A 46 3.61 10.99 24.38
N LEU A 47 3.77 11.34 23.10
CA LEU A 47 2.75 11.04 22.10
C LEU A 47 2.69 9.52 21.86
N PRO A 48 1.49 8.93 21.72
CA PRO A 48 1.37 7.53 21.37
C PRO A 48 1.96 7.31 19.96
N PRO A 49 2.84 6.31 19.78
CA PRO A 49 3.37 5.97 18.47
C PRO A 49 2.30 5.36 17.57
N SER A 50 2.56 5.35 16.26
CA SER A 50 1.68 4.66 15.31
C SER A 50 1.82 3.14 15.41
N VAL A 51 0.75 2.41 15.09
CA VAL A 51 0.76 0.94 15.11
C VAL A 51 1.86 0.38 14.19
N GLN A 52 2.08 1.01 13.03
CA GLN A 52 3.10 0.60 12.07
C GLN A 52 4.53 0.70 12.62
N GLU A 53 4.84 1.74 13.40
CA GLU A 53 6.16 1.93 14.02
C GLU A 53 6.43 0.88 15.09
N VAL A 54 5.46 0.68 15.99
CA VAL A 54 5.56 -0.27 17.10
C VAL A 54 5.59 -1.72 16.59
N MET A 55 4.84 -2.02 15.52
CA MET A 55 4.91 -3.31 14.83
C MET A 55 6.29 -3.54 14.22
N LYS A 56 6.88 -2.53 13.57
CA LYS A 56 8.21 -2.61 12.96
C LYS A 56 9.31 -2.78 14.00
N GLN A 57 9.13 -2.20 15.19
CA GLN A 57 10.03 -2.37 16.34
C GLN A 57 9.83 -3.72 17.06
N GLY A 58 8.74 -4.45 16.76
CA GLY A 58 8.42 -5.72 17.40
C GLY A 58 7.87 -5.57 18.83
N GLU A 59 7.41 -4.38 19.19
CA GLU A 59 6.87 -4.06 20.52
C GLU A 59 5.38 -4.44 20.66
N VAL A 60 4.68 -4.65 19.54
CA VAL A 60 3.29 -5.09 19.50
C VAL A 60 3.09 -6.19 18.47
N ILE A 61 2.20 -7.13 18.78
CA ILE A 61 1.74 -8.16 17.84
C ILE A 61 0.37 -7.70 17.30
N VAL A 62 0.26 -7.64 15.98
CA VAL A 62 -1.01 -7.41 15.28
C VAL A 62 -1.36 -8.66 14.50
N GLU A 63 -2.52 -9.23 14.79
CA GLU A 63 -3.03 -10.38 14.06
C GLU A 63 -3.43 -9.95 12.62
N PRO A 64 -2.95 -10.65 11.57
CA PRO A 64 -3.26 -10.28 10.21
C PRO A 64 -4.74 -10.54 9.89
N LEU A 65 -5.41 -9.55 9.29
CA LEU A 65 -6.84 -9.66 8.93
C LEU A 65 -7.09 -10.69 7.83
N ILE A 66 -6.19 -10.78 6.86
CA ILE A 66 -6.26 -11.71 5.74
C ILE A 66 -4.92 -12.41 5.56
N ARG A 67 -4.95 -13.63 5.04
CA ARG A 67 -3.77 -14.40 4.67
C ARG A 67 -3.80 -14.73 3.19
N THR A 68 -2.85 -14.21 2.43
CA THR A 68 -2.60 -14.60 1.04
C THR A 68 -1.50 -15.66 0.96
N THR A 69 -1.57 -16.53 -0.04
CA THR A 69 -0.59 -17.61 -0.26
C THR A 69 -0.28 -17.85 -1.75
N ILE A 70 -0.75 -16.97 -2.63
CA ILE A 70 -0.69 -17.15 -4.10
C ILE A 70 0.18 -16.09 -4.78
N SER A 71 0.27 -14.89 -4.19
CA SER A 71 1.10 -13.79 -4.70
C SER A 71 1.68 -12.95 -3.56
N ASP A 72 2.82 -12.31 -3.84
CA ASP A 72 3.47 -11.33 -2.98
C ASP A 72 3.87 -10.10 -3.81
N ASP A 73 3.33 -8.94 -3.46
CA ASP A 73 3.49 -7.65 -4.14
C ASP A 73 4.38 -6.67 -3.37
N ARG A 74 4.95 -7.09 -2.22
CA ARG A 74 5.77 -6.20 -1.37
C ARG A 74 7.17 -5.91 -1.92
N GLY A 75 7.61 -6.69 -2.91
CA GLY A 75 8.91 -6.54 -3.57
C GLY A 75 8.90 -5.47 -4.67
N GLU A 76 9.92 -5.47 -5.52
CA GLU A 76 9.99 -4.58 -6.69
C GLU A 76 9.00 -4.96 -7.79
N GLU A 77 8.65 -6.25 -7.87
CA GLU A 77 7.70 -6.80 -8.83
C GLU A 77 6.86 -7.91 -8.17
N PRO A 78 5.66 -8.23 -8.70
CA PRO A 78 4.84 -9.28 -8.12
C PRO A 78 5.48 -10.65 -8.31
N ARG A 79 5.45 -11.46 -7.25
CA ARG A 79 5.84 -12.87 -7.28
C ARG A 79 4.62 -13.76 -7.23
N TYR A 80 4.46 -14.64 -8.21
CA TYR A 80 3.41 -15.66 -8.26
C TYR A 80 3.97 -16.95 -7.68
N VAL A 81 3.55 -17.29 -6.46
CA VAL A 81 4.02 -18.50 -5.73
C VAL A 81 5.55 -18.60 -5.72
N GLY A 82 6.21 -17.45 -5.53
CA GLY A 82 7.67 -17.33 -5.48
C GLY A 82 8.37 -17.00 -6.80
N TYR A 83 7.73 -17.21 -7.96
CA TYR A 83 8.28 -16.88 -9.28
C TYR A 83 8.05 -15.41 -9.61
N ALA A 84 9.08 -14.71 -10.07
CA ALA A 84 8.92 -13.32 -10.50
C ALA A 84 8.11 -13.25 -11.81
N ALA A 85 7.25 -12.24 -11.95
CA ALA A 85 6.44 -12.07 -13.16
C ALA A 85 7.31 -11.86 -14.41
N SER A 86 8.39 -11.08 -14.31
CA SER A 86 9.38 -10.88 -15.37
C SER A 86 10.04 -12.20 -15.79
N GLU A 87 10.51 -12.99 -14.82
CA GLU A 87 11.16 -14.29 -15.02
C GLU A 87 10.28 -15.27 -15.80
N LEU A 88 8.97 -15.29 -15.51
CA LEU A 88 8.01 -16.12 -16.24
C LEU A 88 7.89 -15.69 -17.71
N CYS A 89 7.84 -14.38 -17.96
CA CYS A 89 7.79 -13.85 -19.33
C CYS A 89 9.08 -14.18 -20.10
N ASP A 90 10.24 -13.95 -19.50
CA ASP A 90 11.55 -14.16 -20.14
C ASP A 90 11.81 -15.64 -20.48
N LYS A 91 11.28 -16.55 -19.66
CA LYS A 91 11.37 -18.01 -19.89
C LYS A 91 10.33 -18.53 -20.88
N GLY A 92 9.45 -17.68 -21.39
CA GLY A 92 8.44 -18.04 -22.39
C GLY A 92 7.23 -18.78 -21.84
N TYR A 93 6.89 -18.59 -20.56
CA TYR A 93 5.63 -19.09 -20.00
C TYR A 93 4.44 -18.28 -20.52
N GLY A 94 3.32 -18.96 -20.70
CA GLY A 94 2.06 -18.40 -21.17
C GLY A 94 1.08 -18.01 -20.06
N ILE A 95 -0.09 -17.52 -20.46
CA ILE A 95 -1.18 -17.16 -19.54
C ILE A 95 -1.69 -18.41 -18.82
N GLU A 96 -1.80 -19.52 -19.55
CA GLU A 96 -2.18 -20.84 -19.07
C GLU A 96 -1.28 -21.34 -17.92
N ASP A 97 0.02 -21.03 -17.96
CA ASP A 97 0.97 -21.40 -16.92
C ASP A 97 0.78 -20.57 -15.65
N VAL A 98 0.54 -19.26 -15.82
CA VAL A 98 0.25 -18.34 -14.71
C VAL A 98 -1.08 -18.68 -14.03
N ILE A 99 -2.10 -19.07 -14.80
CA ILE A 99 -3.39 -19.56 -14.28
C ILE A 99 -3.17 -20.76 -13.37
N ALA A 100 -2.47 -21.79 -13.86
CA ALA A 100 -2.17 -22.98 -13.08
C ALA A 100 -1.35 -22.65 -11.83
N LEU A 101 -0.36 -21.75 -11.94
CA LEU A 101 0.48 -21.34 -10.83
C LEU A 101 -0.34 -20.66 -9.73
N LEU A 102 -1.20 -19.69 -10.08
CA LEU A 102 -2.00 -18.96 -9.09
C LEU A 102 -3.10 -19.82 -8.46
N TRP A 103 -3.73 -20.73 -9.23
CA TRP A 103 -4.84 -21.54 -8.73
C TRP A 103 -4.36 -22.80 -8.00
N ASN A 104 -3.33 -23.47 -8.50
CA ASN A 104 -2.85 -24.76 -8.00
C ASN A 104 -1.55 -24.67 -7.19
N LYS A 105 -0.91 -23.49 -7.15
CA LYS A 105 0.40 -23.27 -6.52
C LYS A 105 1.53 -24.12 -7.09
N LYS A 106 1.39 -24.50 -8.36
CA LYS A 106 2.33 -25.38 -9.06
C LYS A 106 2.46 -24.92 -10.51
N LEU A 107 3.70 -24.92 -10.99
CA LEU A 107 3.97 -24.74 -12.40
C LEU A 107 3.49 -25.99 -13.16
N PRO A 108 2.65 -25.86 -14.19
CA PRO A 108 2.10 -27.00 -14.89
C PRO A 108 3.17 -27.68 -15.75
N THR A 109 2.98 -28.95 -16.02
CA THR A 109 3.65 -29.64 -17.12
C THR A 109 3.17 -29.07 -18.46
N ARG A 110 3.95 -29.29 -19.54
CA ARG A 110 3.56 -28.85 -20.89
C ARG A 110 2.21 -29.42 -21.34
N GLU A 111 1.89 -30.64 -20.93
CA GLU A 111 0.60 -31.27 -21.26
C GLU A 111 -0.56 -30.59 -20.54
N GLU A 112 -0.43 -30.34 -19.23
CA GLU A 112 -1.44 -29.61 -18.44
C GLU A 112 -1.66 -28.19 -18.97
N SER A 113 -0.58 -27.49 -19.31
CA SER A 113 -0.59 -26.16 -19.91
C SER A 113 -1.38 -26.14 -21.23
N GLU A 114 -1.09 -27.09 -22.14
CA GLU A 114 -1.81 -27.22 -23.41
C GLU A 114 -3.30 -27.55 -23.23
N ILE A 115 -3.66 -28.34 -22.21
CA ILE A 115 -5.06 -28.65 -21.88
C ILE A 115 -5.77 -27.38 -21.40
N ILE A 116 -5.18 -26.65 -20.44
CA ILE A 116 -5.75 -25.40 -19.90
C ILE A 116 -5.96 -24.39 -21.03
N LYS A 117 -4.95 -24.20 -21.88
CA LYS A 117 -5.05 -23.31 -23.05
C LYS A 117 -6.22 -23.67 -23.95
N ARG A 118 -6.38 -24.95 -24.31
CA ARG A 118 -7.48 -25.40 -25.18
C ARG A 118 -8.85 -25.25 -24.53
N ILE A 119 -8.96 -25.49 -23.21
CA ILE A 119 -10.20 -25.28 -22.46
C ILE A 119 -10.62 -23.81 -22.54
N ILE A 120 -9.68 -22.88 -22.35
CA ILE A 120 -9.96 -21.44 -22.45
C ILE A 120 -10.38 -21.08 -23.88
N MET A 121 -9.66 -21.56 -24.90
CA MET A 121 -9.95 -21.27 -26.29
C MET A 121 -11.33 -21.76 -26.74
N ILE A 122 -11.71 -22.99 -26.38
CA ILE A 122 -12.99 -23.57 -26.82
C ILE A 122 -14.19 -22.95 -26.10
N SER A 123 -13.97 -22.43 -24.88
CA SER A 123 -15.04 -21.88 -24.03
C SER A 123 -15.17 -20.36 -24.14
N ALA A 124 -14.38 -19.71 -24.99
CA ALA A 124 -14.25 -18.24 -25.02
C ALA A 124 -15.56 -17.51 -25.35
N ASP A 125 -16.37 -18.05 -26.26
CA ASP A 125 -17.71 -17.53 -26.57
C ASP A 125 -18.58 -18.59 -27.25
N HIS A 126 -19.89 -18.54 -27.01
CA HIS A 126 -20.89 -19.42 -27.64
C HIS A 126 -22.08 -18.63 -28.21
N GLY A 127 -21.83 -17.39 -28.62
CA GLY A 127 -22.81 -16.51 -29.23
C GLY A 127 -23.71 -15.79 -28.21
N PRO A 128 -24.49 -14.80 -28.68
CA PRO A 128 -25.19 -13.85 -27.81
C PRO A 128 -26.44 -14.42 -27.12
N ALA A 129 -26.89 -15.61 -27.50
CA ALA A 129 -28.15 -16.19 -27.03
C ALA A 129 -28.04 -16.86 -25.64
N VAL A 130 -26.81 -17.11 -25.17
CA VAL A 130 -26.61 -17.73 -23.85
C VAL A 130 -26.76 -16.69 -22.73
N SER A 131 -27.21 -17.14 -21.55
CA SER A 131 -27.60 -16.26 -20.44
C SER A 131 -26.56 -15.20 -20.08
N GLY A 132 -25.28 -15.60 -19.96
CA GLY A 132 -24.21 -14.66 -19.60
C GLY A 132 -23.93 -13.61 -20.67
N ALA A 133 -23.82 -14.04 -21.94
CA ALA A 133 -23.61 -13.13 -23.06
C ALA A 133 -24.77 -12.13 -23.19
N PHE A 134 -26.01 -12.62 -23.10
CA PHE A 134 -27.20 -11.78 -23.17
C PHE A 134 -27.29 -10.79 -22.00
N GLY A 135 -26.93 -11.21 -20.78
CA GLY A 135 -26.87 -10.33 -19.62
C GLY A 135 -25.90 -9.17 -19.79
N SER A 136 -24.69 -9.46 -20.29
CA SER A 136 -23.68 -8.43 -20.60
C SER A 136 -24.16 -7.48 -21.70
N ILE A 137 -24.82 -7.99 -22.74
CA ILE A 137 -25.37 -7.19 -23.84
C ILE A 137 -26.45 -6.24 -23.33
N ILE A 138 -27.40 -6.71 -22.52
CA ILE A 138 -28.45 -5.86 -21.92
C ILE A 138 -27.83 -4.73 -21.10
N ALA A 139 -26.85 -5.05 -20.24
CA ALA A 139 -26.19 -4.05 -19.41
C ALA A 139 -25.45 -3.01 -20.25
N ALA A 140 -24.72 -3.43 -21.28
CA ALA A 140 -24.06 -2.52 -22.21
C ALA A 140 -25.08 -1.62 -22.95
N CYS A 141 -26.21 -2.19 -23.41
CA CYS A 141 -27.31 -1.42 -24.02
C CYS A 141 -27.97 -0.44 -23.04
N ALA A 142 -27.93 -0.71 -21.74
CA ALA A 142 -28.38 0.20 -20.69
C ALA A 142 -27.36 1.30 -20.36
N GLY A 143 -26.23 1.37 -21.08
CA GLY A 143 -25.17 2.37 -20.87
C GLY A 143 -24.29 2.07 -19.66
N ILE A 144 -24.23 0.81 -19.22
CA ILE A 144 -23.38 0.39 -18.11
C ILE A 144 -21.95 0.13 -18.61
N ASP A 145 -20.97 0.62 -17.86
CA ASP A 145 -19.55 0.45 -18.19
C ASP A 145 -19.11 -1.02 -18.19
N LEU A 146 -18.02 -1.29 -18.92
CA LEU A 146 -17.55 -2.64 -19.23
C LEU A 146 -17.43 -3.57 -18.00
N PRO A 147 -16.78 -3.19 -16.88
CA PRO A 147 -16.63 -4.10 -15.74
C PRO A 147 -17.98 -4.52 -15.15
N GLN A 148 -18.90 -3.57 -15.00
CA GLN A 148 -20.22 -3.81 -14.42
C GLN A 148 -21.13 -4.58 -15.40
N ALA A 149 -21.02 -4.30 -16.71
CA ALA A 149 -21.74 -5.05 -17.74
C ALA A 149 -21.29 -6.51 -17.79
N VAL A 150 -19.97 -6.76 -17.80
CA VAL A 150 -19.41 -8.13 -17.75
C VAL A 150 -19.80 -8.82 -16.43
N SER A 151 -19.78 -8.13 -15.30
CA SER A 151 -20.22 -8.69 -14.02
C SER A 151 -21.69 -9.11 -14.04
N ALA A 152 -22.57 -8.36 -14.73
CA ALA A 152 -23.97 -8.72 -14.87
C ALA A 152 -24.15 -10.04 -15.64
N GLY A 153 -23.40 -10.24 -16.72
CA GLY A 153 -23.36 -11.52 -17.44
C GLY A 153 -22.72 -12.65 -16.65
N MET A 154 -21.60 -12.37 -15.96
CA MET A 154 -20.88 -13.35 -15.15
C MET A 154 -21.73 -13.90 -14.00
N THR A 155 -22.64 -13.09 -13.43
CA THR A 155 -23.61 -13.51 -12.40
C THR A 155 -24.53 -14.63 -12.88
N MET A 156 -24.68 -14.82 -14.19
CA MET A 156 -25.51 -15.88 -14.77
C MET A 156 -24.83 -17.26 -14.74
N ILE A 157 -23.50 -17.31 -14.53
CA ILE A 157 -22.76 -18.57 -14.45
C ILE A 157 -23.12 -19.30 -13.15
N GLY A 158 -23.65 -20.50 -13.27
CA GLY A 158 -24.17 -21.28 -12.14
C GLY A 158 -24.85 -22.59 -12.60
N PRO A 159 -25.74 -23.20 -11.78
CA PRO A 159 -26.17 -24.59 -11.94
C PRO A 159 -26.96 -24.91 -13.22
N ARG A 160 -27.32 -23.91 -14.02
CA ARG A 160 -28.04 -24.08 -15.31
C ARG A 160 -27.29 -23.52 -16.51
N PHE A 161 -26.17 -22.83 -16.30
CA PHE A 161 -25.37 -22.21 -17.34
C PHE A 161 -23.91 -22.18 -16.88
N GLY A 162 -23.07 -23.04 -17.44
CA GLY A 162 -21.62 -23.09 -17.20
C GLY A 162 -21.16 -23.75 -15.89
N GLY A 163 -22.05 -24.01 -14.93
CA GLY A 163 -21.75 -24.73 -13.68
C GLY A 163 -21.97 -26.24 -13.73
#